data_AF-A0A956M3D2-F1
#
_entry.id   AF-A0A956M3D2-F1
#
_cell.length_a   1.000
_cell.length_b   1.000
_cell.length_c   1.000
_cell.angle_alpha   90.00
_cell.angle_beta   90.00
_cell.angle_gamma   90.00
#
_symmetry.space_group_name_H-M   'P 1'
#
loop_
_entity.id
_entity.type
_entity.pdbx_description
1 polymer ?
#
loop_
_entity_poly.entity_id
_entity_poly.type
_entity_poly.pdbx_seq_one_letter_code
_entity_poly.pdbx_strand_id
1 'polypeptide(L)'
;VCMDGTLPTVAEDWPKFSRTEIALLAGDTYDISLEEVQRYAVGRPWVWSGETLFFVCDVHADTEGFLRSLVATGGVELTGPGDHDFELTALGREGVFIIGGDCFDKGPENLRLLRALGALRSKGAKVEILAGNHDVRALVGLAYAGRKEPRFAHLWVRMGKKSIPLFREIYE
;
A
#
# COMPACT_ATOMS: atom_id res chain seq x y z
N VAL A 1 -17.05 -12.62 9.78
CA VAL A 1 -16.25 -13.25 10.85
C VAL A 1 -15.30 -12.19 11.35
N CYS A 2 -15.64 -11.51 12.44
CA CYS A 2 -14.72 -10.56 13.07
C CYS A 2 -13.63 -11.38 13.76
N MET A 3 -12.37 -11.23 13.35
CA MET A 3 -11.26 -11.79 14.12
C MET A 3 -11.22 -11.07 15.47
N ASP A 4 -11.24 -11.83 16.56
CA ASP A 4 -10.95 -11.37 17.90
C ASP A 4 -9.46 -11.02 17.98
N GLY A 5 -9.14 -9.77 17.62
CA GLY A 5 -7.76 -9.28 17.53
C GLY A 5 -7.06 -9.19 18.88
N THR A 6 -6.73 -10.33 19.49
CA THR A 6 -5.66 -10.38 20.48
C THR A 6 -4.35 -10.17 19.72
N LEU A 7 -3.74 -9.01 19.95
CA LEU A 7 -2.44 -8.69 19.39
C LEU A 7 -1.41 -9.72 19.88
N PRO A 8 -0.50 -10.20 19.03
CA PRO A 8 0.52 -11.15 19.45
C PRO A 8 1.36 -10.58 20.58
N THR A 9 1.44 -11.32 21.70
CA THR A 9 2.17 -10.91 22.91
C THR A 9 3.58 -11.50 22.98
N VAL A 10 3.95 -12.32 21.99
CA VAL A 10 5.24 -13.01 21.90
C VAL A 10 5.82 -12.84 20.50
N ALA A 11 7.13 -12.62 20.44
CA ALA A 11 7.88 -12.66 19.19
C ALA A 11 8.30 -14.11 18.91
N GLU A 12 8.18 -14.55 17.66
CA GLU A 12 8.78 -15.80 17.19
C GLU A 12 10.14 -15.50 16.55
N ASP A 13 11.10 -16.41 16.74
CA ASP A 13 12.41 -16.30 16.11
C ASP A 13 12.33 -16.47 14.59
N TRP A 14 12.98 -15.57 13.85
CA TRP A 14 13.17 -15.68 12.41
C TRP A 14 14.63 -16.08 12.10
N PRO A 15 14.86 -17.06 11.21
CA PRO A 15 13.86 -17.83 10.46
C PRO A 15 13.16 -18.92 11.27
N LYS A 16 11.85 -19.10 11.04
CA LYS A 16 11.01 -20.12 11.69
C LYS A 16 11.37 -21.56 11.32
N PHE A 17 12.10 -21.76 10.22
CA PHE A 17 12.46 -23.06 9.67
C PHE A 17 13.97 -23.28 9.69
N SER A 18 14.37 -24.55 9.76
CA SER A 18 15.78 -24.92 9.66
C SER A 18 16.36 -24.51 8.30
N ARG A 19 17.67 -24.26 8.24
CA ARG A 19 18.40 -23.89 7.00
C ARG A 19 18.08 -24.83 5.82
N THR A 20 17.88 -26.12 6.10
CA THR A 20 17.60 -27.15 5.10
C THR A 20 16.20 -27.02 4.49
N GLU A 21 15.20 -26.65 5.27
CA GLU A 21 13.82 -26.47 4.80
C GLU A 21 13.63 -25.14 4.05
N ILE A 22 14.37 -24.10 4.44
CA ILE A 22 14.44 -22.83 3.70
C ILE A 22 15.11 -23.03 2.35
N ALA A 23 16.21 -23.79 2.30
CA ALA A 23 16.89 -24.11 1.04
C ALA A 23 16.02 -24.91 0.06
N LEU A 24 15.05 -25.69 0.55
CA LEU A 24 14.10 -26.40 -0.31
C LEU A 24 12.98 -25.51 -0.85
N LEU A 25 12.64 -24.42 -0.15
CA LEU A 25 11.62 -23.43 -0.57
C LEU A 25 12.22 -22.30 -1.43
N ALA A 26 13.49 -21.98 -1.18
CA ALA A 26 14.28 -21.06 -1.98
C ALA A 26 14.87 -21.82 -3.18
N GLY A 27 14.15 -21.88 -4.30
CA GLY A 27 14.72 -22.40 -5.53
C GLY A 27 16.03 -21.67 -5.85
N ASP A 28 17.11 -22.43 -6.05
CA ASP A 28 18.55 -22.08 -6.20
C ASP A 28 18.93 -21.03 -7.27
N THR A 29 18.06 -20.09 -7.65
CA THR A 29 18.31 -19.15 -8.76
C THR A 29 18.15 -17.67 -8.43
N TYR A 30 17.81 -17.28 -7.19
CA TYR A 30 17.57 -15.87 -6.85
C TYR A 30 18.17 -15.35 -5.54
N ASP A 31 18.95 -16.15 -4.81
CA ASP A 31 19.42 -15.73 -3.49
C ASP A 31 20.85 -15.20 -3.52
N ILE A 32 20.97 -13.88 -3.32
CA ILE A 32 22.22 -13.20 -2.96
C ILE A 32 22.78 -13.82 -1.66
N SER A 33 24.09 -14.06 -1.61
CA SER A 33 24.69 -14.70 -0.44
C SER A 33 24.54 -13.83 0.82
N LEU A 34 24.46 -14.47 2.00
CA LEU A 34 24.41 -13.73 3.28
C LEU A 34 25.58 -12.73 3.41
N GLU A 35 26.76 -13.11 2.93
CA GLU A 35 27.94 -12.24 2.94
C GLU A 35 27.75 -11.00 2.05
N GLU A 36 27.15 -11.16 0.88
CA GLU A 36 26.83 -10.03 -0.01
C GLU A 36 25.72 -9.15 0.55
N VAL A 37 24.69 -9.72 1.19
CA VAL A 37 23.66 -8.96 1.91
C VAL A 37 24.30 -8.15 3.04
N GLN A 38 25.17 -8.77 3.83
CA GLN A 38 25.89 -8.10 4.92
C GLN A 38 26.77 -6.98 4.38
N ARG A 39 27.53 -7.21 3.30
CA ARG A 39 28.37 -6.20 2.65
C ARG A 39 27.54 -5.02 2.13
N TYR A 40 26.39 -5.31 1.50
CA TYR A 40 25.45 -4.31 1.04
C TYR A 40 24.86 -3.49 2.19
N ALA A 41 24.45 -4.14 3.28
CA ALA A 41 23.87 -3.51 4.46
C ALA A 41 24.88 -2.63 5.21
N VAL A 42 26.14 -3.07 5.35
CA VAL A 42 27.22 -2.28 5.98
C VAL A 42 27.48 -0.98 5.20
N GLY A 43 27.40 -1.02 3.86
CA GLY A 43 27.56 0.17 3.02
C GLY A 43 26.34 1.09 2.98
N ARG A 44 25.22 0.68 3.58
CA ARG A 44 23.95 1.44 3.60
C ARG A 44 23.34 1.37 5.00
N PRO A 45 23.89 2.11 5.97
CA PRO A 45 23.33 2.14 7.32
C PRO A 45 21.86 2.55 7.26
N TRP A 46 21.02 1.82 7.99
CA TRP A 46 19.60 2.15 8.12
C TRP A 46 19.49 3.50 8.81
N VAL A 47 18.98 4.50 8.09
CA VAL A 47 18.72 5.83 8.65
C VAL A 47 17.27 5.88 9.06
N TRP A 48 17.03 5.97 10.36
CA TRP A 48 15.69 6.18 10.90
C TRP A 48 15.30 7.65 10.75
N SER A 49 14.06 7.89 10.35
CA SER A 49 13.52 9.25 10.37
C SER A 49 13.36 9.73 11.81
N GLY A 50 13.63 11.01 12.04
CA GLY A 50 13.27 11.68 13.30
C GLY A 50 11.79 12.12 13.34
N GLU A 51 11.08 12.03 12.21
CA GLU A 51 9.67 12.35 12.10
C GLU A 51 8.79 11.16 12.48
N THR A 52 7.60 11.42 13.05
CA THR A 52 6.58 10.38 13.23
C THR A 52 6.07 9.92 11.86
N LEU A 53 6.09 8.62 11.62
CA LEU A 53 5.64 8.02 10.37
C LEU A 53 4.34 7.23 10.59
N PHE A 54 3.30 7.55 9.84
CA PHE A 54 2.06 6.80 9.76
C PHE A 54 2.08 5.95 8.50
N PHE A 55 2.27 4.64 8.61
CA PHE A 55 2.37 3.74 7.47
C PHE A 55 1.06 2.99 7.23
N VAL A 56 0.46 3.19 6.05
CA VAL A 56 -0.78 2.52 5.62
C VAL A 56 -0.55 1.90 4.25
N CYS A 57 -0.71 0.59 4.09
CA CYS A 57 -0.43 -0.13 2.84
C CYS A 57 -1.57 -1.07 2.43
N ASP A 58 -1.49 -1.59 1.20
CA ASP A 58 -2.40 -2.61 0.65
C ASP A 58 -3.88 -2.24 0.81
N VAL A 59 -4.18 -0.96 0.65
CA VAL A 59 -5.53 -0.40 0.84
C VAL A 59 -6.51 -1.00 -0.16
N HIS A 60 -6.05 -1.36 -1.37
CA HIS A 60 -6.81 -2.11 -2.36
C HIS A 60 -8.23 -1.58 -2.57
N ALA A 61 -8.37 -0.28 -2.83
CA ALA A 61 -9.64 0.40 -3.08
C ALA A 61 -10.70 0.25 -1.97
N ASP A 62 -10.31 -0.04 -0.73
CA ASP A 62 -11.15 0.03 0.47
C ASP A 62 -11.06 1.41 1.14
N THR A 63 -11.94 2.32 0.72
CA THR A 63 -11.96 3.70 1.25
C THR A 63 -12.32 3.75 2.73
N GLU A 64 -13.26 2.92 3.17
CA GLU A 64 -13.71 2.89 4.55
C GLU A 64 -12.59 2.37 5.46
N GLY A 65 -11.94 1.28 5.06
CA GLY A 65 -10.75 0.75 5.72
C GLY A 65 -9.66 1.83 5.83
N PHE A 66 -9.39 2.55 4.74
CA PHE A 66 -8.42 3.65 4.71
C PHE A 66 -8.74 4.75 5.73
N LEU A 67 -9.98 5.28 5.72
CA LEU A 67 -10.39 6.34 6.66
C LEU A 67 -10.28 5.89 8.11
N ARG A 68 -10.69 4.64 8.41
CA ARG A 68 -10.54 4.06 9.74
C ARG A 68 -9.08 3.91 10.15
N SER A 69 -8.21 3.52 9.22
CA SER A 69 -6.76 3.46 9.47
C SER A 69 -6.19 4.84 9.79
N LEU A 70 -6.60 5.89 9.08
CA LEU A 70 -6.18 7.27 9.40
C LEU A 70 -6.59 7.67 10.81
N VAL A 71 -7.83 7.41 11.22
CA VAL A 71 -8.31 7.69 12.58
C VAL A 71 -7.53 6.88 13.62
N ALA A 72 -7.28 5.60 13.35
CA ALA A 72 -6.54 4.71 14.25
C ALA A 72 -5.10 5.17 14.50
N THR A 73 -4.51 5.95 13.59
CA THR A 73 -3.17 6.54 13.80
C THR A 73 -3.15 7.66 14.84
N GLY A 74 -4.30 8.24 15.17
CA GLY A 74 -4.40 9.46 15.97
C GLY A 74 -3.98 10.73 15.21
N GLY A 75 -3.54 10.63 13.96
CA GLY A 75 -3.20 11.76 13.10
C GLY A 75 -4.42 12.48 12.50
N VAL A 76 -5.59 11.83 12.53
CA VAL A 76 -6.84 12.32 11.97
C VAL A 76 -7.99 12.14 12.96
N GLU A 77 -8.89 13.12 13.01
CA GLU A 77 -10.16 13.04 13.73
C GLU A 77 -11.34 13.22 12.78
N LEU A 78 -12.44 12.48 12.99
CA LEU A 78 -13.65 12.64 12.18
C LEU A 78 -14.45 13.86 12.67
N THR A 79 -14.96 14.64 11.72
CA THR A 79 -15.84 15.80 11.96
C THR A 79 -17.26 15.58 11.43
N GLY A 80 -17.50 14.48 10.71
CA GLY A 80 -18.79 14.13 10.13
C GLY A 80 -18.79 12.76 9.44
N PRO A 81 -19.90 12.39 8.78
CA PRO A 81 -20.06 11.08 8.15
C PRO A 81 -19.49 10.98 6.73
N GLY A 82 -19.14 12.09 6.10
CA GLY A 82 -18.61 12.12 4.74
C GLY A 82 -17.12 11.79 4.66
N ASP A 83 -16.67 11.35 3.49
CA ASP A 83 -15.27 10.94 3.25
C ASP A 83 -14.25 12.06 3.46
N HIS A 84 -14.70 13.32 3.42
CA HIS A 84 -13.87 14.50 3.57
C HIS A 84 -14.10 15.18 4.94
N ASP A 85 -15.00 14.64 5.76
CA ASP A 85 -15.40 15.19 7.04
C ASP A 85 -14.44 14.68 8.13
N PHE A 86 -13.17 15.05 8.01
CA PHE A 86 -12.13 14.74 8.98
C PHE A 86 -11.11 15.85 9.06
N GLU A 87 -10.45 16.09 10.18
CA GLU A 87 -9.39 17.11 10.31
C GLU A 87 -8.07 16.49 10.79
N LEU A 88 -6.97 17.16 10.48
CA LEU A 88 -5.66 16.75 10.99
C LEU A 88 -5.49 17.21 12.44
N THR A 89 -5.13 16.27 13.30
CA THR A 89 -4.68 16.56 14.66
C THR A 89 -3.31 17.25 14.64
N ALA A 90 -2.86 17.81 15.77
CA ALA A 90 -1.51 18.37 15.86
C ALA A 90 -0.43 17.33 15.47
N LEU A 91 -0.60 16.10 15.97
CA LEU A 91 0.23 14.95 15.64
C LEU A 91 0.22 14.64 14.13
N GLY A 92 -0.95 14.67 13.48
CA GLY A 92 -1.06 14.44 12.04
C GLY A 92 -0.45 15.56 11.18
N ARG A 93 -0.41 16.80 11.67
CA ARG A 93 0.23 17.93 10.96
C ARG A 93 1.76 17.86 11.01
N GLU A 94 2.32 17.30 12.09
CA GLU A 94 3.77 17.17 12.29
C GLU A 94 4.33 15.88 11.68
N GLY A 95 3.52 14.82 11.56
CA GLY A 95 3.95 13.54 11.03
C GLY A 95 3.86 13.40 9.50
N VAL A 96 4.34 12.27 9.01
CA VAL A 96 4.33 11.89 7.59
C VAL A 96 3.43 10.68 7.39
N PHE A 97 2.43 10.81 6.53
CA PHE A 97 1.60 9.70 6.09
C PHE A 97 2.25 9.01 4.90
N ILE A 98 2.78 7.80 5.12
CA ILE A 98 3.33 6.95 4.08
C ILE A 98 2.25 5.99 3.61
N ILE A 99 1.86 6.14 2.35
CA ILE A 99 0.97 5.21 1.67
C ILE A 99 1.82 4.17 0.96
N GLY A 100 1.85 2.95 1.47
CA GLY A 100 2.76 1.87 1.09
C GLY A 100 2.53 1.27 -0.30
N GLY A 101 1.56 1.78 -1.05
CA GLY A 101 1.20 1.30 -2.38
C GLY A 101 0.15 0.19 -2.37
N ASP A 102 -0.11 -0.33 -3.57
CA ASP A 102 -1.18 -1.27 -3.87
C ASP A 102 -2.56 -0.71 -3.46
N CYS A 103 -2.76 0.59 -3.74
CA CYS A 103 -3.99 1.32 -3.48
C CYS A 103 -5.10 0.97 -4.47
N PHE A 104 -4.73 0.64 -5.71
CA PHE A 104 -5.69 0.22 -6.72
C PHE A 104 -6.01 -1.26 -6.61
N ASP A 105 -7.09 -1.66 -7.28
CA ASP A 105 -7.45 -3.06 -7.54
C ASP A 105 -8.16 -3.76 -6.36
N LYS A 106 -8.96 -4.80 -6.66
CA LYS A 106 -9.70 -5.69 -5.73
C LYS A 106 -10.87 -5.06 -4.96
N GLY A 107 -10.74 -3.85 -4.44
CA GLY A 107 -11.81 -3.19 -3.68
C GLY A 107 -12.86 -2.52 -4.55
N PRO A 108 -13.96 -2.10 -3.93
CA PRO A 108 -15.12 -1.59 -4.65
C PRO A 108 -14.99 -0.16 -5.15
N GLU A 109 -14.06 0.65 -4.64
CA GLU A 109 -14.14 2.12 -4.73
C GLU A 109 -12.79 2.83 -4.96
N ASN A 110 -12.22 2.69 -6.16
CA ASN A 110 -10.92 3.27 -6.51
C ASN A 110 -10.95 4.80 -6.55
N LEU A 111 -11.97 5.39 -7.18
CA LEU A 111 -12.08 6.85 -7.31
C LEU A 111 -12.45 7.53 -5.99
N ARG A 112 -13.26 6.86 -5.15
CA ARG A 112 -13.57 7.33 -3.79
C ARG A 112 -12.30 7.36 -2.93
N LEU A 113 -11.47 6.31 -3.00
CA LEU A 113 -10.18 6.26 -2.31
C LEU A 113 -9.23 7.37 -2.79
N LEU A 114 -9.12 7.57 -4.11
CA LEU A 114 -8.31 8.65 -4.67
C LEU A 114 -8.79 10.04 -4.20
N ARG A 115 -10.10 10.24 -4.09
CA ARG A 115 -10.67 11.49 -3.53
C ARG A 115 -10.33 11.66 -2.05
N ALA A 116 -10.44 10.61 -1.25
CA ALA A 116 -10.05 10.64 0.17
C ALA A 116 -8.54 10.94 0.35
N LEU A 117 -7.66 10.32 -0.45
CA LEU A 117 -6.23 10.64 -0.48
C LEU A 117 -5.98 12.10 -0.89
N GLY A 118 -6.73 12.59 -1.88
CA GLY A 118 -6.72 14.00 -2.30
C GLY A 118 -7.15 14.95 -1.17
N ALA A 119 -8.18 14.59 -0.42
CA ALA A 119 -8.66 15.36 0.73
C ALA A 119 -7.63 15.41 1.87
N LEU A 120 -6.94 14.30 2.14
CA LEU A 120 -5.88 14.25 3.14
C LEU A 120 -4.76 15.23 2.80
N ARG A 121 -4.32 15.25 1.52
CA ARG A 121 -3.32 16.20 1.03
C ARG A 121 -3.81 17.65 1.06
N SER A 122 -5.05 17.91 0.64
CA SER A 122 -5.59 19.26 0.60
C SER A 122 -5.77 19.89 1.98
N LYS A 123 -5.95 19.07 3.03
CA LYS A 123 -5.98 19.50 4.43
C LYS A 123 -4.59 19.77 5.04
N GLY A 124 -3.53 19.60 4.25
CA GLY A 124 -2.15 19.97 4.62
C GLY A 124 -1.31 18.85 5.20
N ALA A 125 -1.74 17.59 5.07
CA ALA A 125 -0.96 16.45 5.52
C ALA A 125 0.28 16.28 4.62
N LYS A 126 1.42 15.95 5.22
CA LYS A 126 2.59 15.47 4.46
C LYS A 126 2.35 14.02 4.07
N VAL A 127 2.03 13.79 2.80
CA VAL A 127 1.71 12.46 2.26
C VAL A 127 2.77 12.03 1.26
N GLU A 128 3.39 10.89 1.52
CA GLU A 128 4.34 10.21 0.63
C GLU A 128 3.69 8.92 0.11
N ILE A 129 3.70 8.72 -1.20
CA ILE A 129 3.09 7.55 -1.84
C ILE A 129 4.17 6.69 -2.46
N LEU A 130 4.27 5.44 -2.00
CA LEU A 130 5.09 4.41 -2.63
C LEU A 130 4.23 3.70 -3.68
N ALA A 131 4.79 3.51 -4.88
CA ALA A 131 4.09 2.81 -5.94
C ALA A 131 4.23 1.30 -5.75
N GLY A 132 3.10 0.63 -5.49
CA GLY A 132 3.02 -0.82 -5.47
C GLY A 132 2.97 -1.41 -6.87
N ASN A 133 3.08 -2.74 -6.94
CA ASN A 133 3.08 -3.44 -8.22
C ASN A 133 1.72 -3.33 -8.94
N HIS A 134 0.62 -3.24 -8.18
CA HIS A 134 -0.73 -3.06 -8.72
C HIS A 134 -0.89 -1.63 -9.26
N ASP A 135 -0.36 -0.63 -8.57
CA ASP A 135 -0.45 0.78 -8.98
C ASP A 135 0.28 1.03 -10.29
N VAL A 136 1.52 0.54 -10.41
CA VAL A 136 2.32 0.67 -11.65
C VAL A 136 1.63 -0.05 -12.80
N ARG A 137 1.06 -1.23 -12.56
CA ARG A 137 0.35 -1.99 -13.60
C ARG A 137 -0.91 -1.28 -14.06
N ALA A 138 -1.69 -0.71 -13.13
CA ALA A 138 -2.87 0.08 -13.44
C ALA A 138 -2.50 1.32 -14.26
N LEU A 139 -1.47 2.06 -13.84
CA LEU A 139 -0.97 3.23 -14.57
C LEU A 139 -0.54 2.88 -16.00
N VAL A 140 0.27 1.84 -16.15
CA VAL A 140 0.73 1.38 -17.48
C VAL A 140 -0.46 0.92 -18.32
N GLY A 141 -1.40 0.17 -17.75
CA GLY A 141 -2.64 -0.20 -18.43
C GLY A 141 -3.35 1.04 -18.98
N LEU A 142 -3.68 1.99 -18.10
CA LEU A 142 -4.37 3.24 -18.44
C LEU A 142 -3.62 4.05 -19.51
N ALA A 143 -2.29 4.16 -19.43
CA ALA A 143 -1.47 4.88 -20.40
C ALA A 143 -1.55 4.31 -21.83
N TYR A 144 -1.81 3.00 -21.94
CA TYR A 144 -1.99 2.32 -23.23
C TYR A 144 -3.46 1.92 -23.48
N ALA A 145 -4.42 2.49 -22.76
CA ALA A 145 -5.84 2.25 -23.00
C ALA A 145 -6.24 2.66 -24.43
N GLY A 146 -7.03 1.81 -25.09
CA GLY A 146 -7.48 2.04 -26.48
C GLY A 146 -6.45 1.69 -27.56
N ARG A 147 -5.21 1.35 -27.20
CA ARG A 147 -4.21 0.81 -28.12
C ARG A 147 -4.62 -0.59 -28.58
N LYS A 148 -4.55 -0.84 -29.89
CA LYS A 148 -4.99 -2.10 -30.51
C LYS A 148 -3.85 -3.06 -30.83
N GLU A 149 -2.61 -2.66 -30.61
CA GLU A 149 -1.46 -3.50 -30.92
C GLU A 149 -1.40 -4.72 -29.98
N PRO A 150 -1.18 -5.95 -30.50
CA PRO A 150 -1.15 -7.17 -29.70
C PRO A 150 -0.19 -7.13 -28.52
N ARG A 151 0.91 -6.37 -28.64
CA ARG A 151 1.90 -6.21 -27.57
C ARG A 151 1.35 -5.52 -26.32
N PHE A 152 0.20 -4.83 -26.38
CA PHE A 152 -0.42 -4.18 -25.23
C PHE A 152 -1.63 -4.96 -24.67
N ALA A 153 -2.13 -5.97 -25.41
CA ALA A 153 -3.30 -6.74 -25.01
C ALA A 153 -3.12 -7.47 -23.66
N HIS A 154 -1.89 -7.91 -23.36
CA HIS A 154 -1.57 -8.63 -22.12
C HIS A 154 -1.66 -7.77 -20.86
N LEU A 155 -1.55 -6.44 -20.97
CA LEU A 155 -1.59 -5.52 -19.81
C LEU A 155 -2.94 -5.62 -19.08
N TRP A 156 -4.02 -5.74 -19.84
CA TRP A 156 -5.39 -5.86 -19.32
C TRP A 156 -5.73 -7.28 -18.87
N VAL A 157 -5.26 -8.29 -19.60
CA VAL A 157 -5.44 -9.70 -19.21
C VAL A 157 -4.82 -9.97 -17.83
N ARG A 158 -3.67 -9.36 -17.53
CA ARG A 158 -2.95 -9.55 -16.26
C ARG A 158 -3.56 -8.78 -15.07
N MET A 159 -4.40 -7.77 -15.32
CA MET A 159 -5.22 -7.14 -14.27
C MET A 159 -6.50 -7.95 -14.02
N GLY A 160 -7.05 -8.53 -15.09
CA GLY A 160 -8.16 -9.47 -15.00
C GLY A 160 -9.41 -8.85 -14.37
N LYS A 161 -10.15 -9.64 -13.59
CA LYS A 161 -11.41 -9.21 -12.98
C LYS A 161 -11.26 -8.11 -11.93
N LYS A 162 -10.06 -7.94 -11.39
CA LYS A 162 -9.82 -7.07 -10.24
C LYS A 162 -9.91 -5.58 -10.60
N SER A 163 -9.65 -5.22 -11.86
CA SER A 163 -9.74 -3.85 -12.37
C SER A 163 -11.12 -3.48 -12.91
N ILE A 164 -12.07 -4.42 -12.94
CA ILE A 164 -13.45 -4.18 -13.41
C ILE A 164 -14.15 -3.08 -12.58
N PRO A 165 -14.05 -3.06 -11.23
CA PRO A 165 -14.64 -1.97 -10.43
C PRO A 165 -14.16 -0.59 -10.88
N LEU A 166 -12.85 -0.40 -11.06
CA LEU A 166 -12.28 0.86 -11.54
C LEU A 166 -12.88 1.29 -12.89
N PHE A 167 -13.03 0.37 -13.85
CA PHE A 167 -13.64 0.72 -15.13
C PHE A 167 -15.11 1.06 -15.03
N ARG A 168 -15.84 0.37 -14.14
CA ARG A 168 -17.24 0.69 -13.87
C ARG A 168 -17.35 2.12 -13.34
N GLU A 169 -16.51 2.47 -12.36
CA GLU A 169 -16.46 3.81 -11.76
C GLU A 169 -16.07 4.92 -12.75
N ILE A 170 -15.29 4.62 -13.79
CA ILE A 170 -14.91 5.60 -14.84
C ILE A 170 -16.03 5.78 -15.87
N TYR A 171 -16.80 4.73 -16.15
CA TYR A 171 -17.85 4.77 -17.18
C TYR A 171 -19.17 5.37 -16.66
N GLU A 172 -19.48 5.17 -15.38
CA GLU A 172 -20.62 5.76 -14.67
C GLU A 172 -20.41 7.26 -14.41
#